data_AF-A0A453KIY7-F1
#
_entry.id   AF-A0A453KIY7-F1
#
_cell.length_a   1.000
_cell.length_b   1.000
_cell.length_c   1.000
_cell.angle_alpha   90.00
_cell.angle_beta   90.00
_cell.angle_gamma   90.00
#
_symmetry.space_group_name_H-M   'P 1'
#
loop_
_entity.id
_entity.type
_entity.pdbx_description
1 polymer ?
#
loop_
_entity_poly.entity_id
_entity_poly.type
_entity_poly.pdbx_seq_one_letter_code
_entity_poly.pdbx_strand_id
1 'polypeptide(L)'
;MEITKVYPLDAVFDSLEDVPEDVKANKRYAGSSKWTVKEVAETVKDDFGSIDILVHSLANGPEVTKPLLETSRSGYLAAVSASSYSFISLLQHFLPIMNPGGASISLTYIASERTIPGYGGGMSSAKAALESDTRVLAFEAGRKGKIRVNTISAGPLGSRAAKAIGFIEKMIEYSYVNAPLQKELLAEEVGNAAAFLVSPLASAITGSTVYVDNGLNTMALAVDSPTLST
;
A
#
# COMPACT_ATOMS: atom_id res chain seq x y z
N MET A 1 -3.74 -21.10 0.96
CA MET A 1 -2.81 -20.23 1.70
C MET A 1 -2.63 -20.83 3.08
N GLU A 2 -1.43 -21.23 3.43
CA GLU A 2 -1.10 -21.67 4.78
C GLU A 2 -0.61 -20.45 5.57
N ILE A 3 -1.29 -20.13 6.67
CA ILE A 3 -0.89 -19.03 7.56
C ILE A 3 -0.19 -19.65 8.75
N THR A 4 1.14 -19.53 8.81
CA THR A 4 1.94 -20.12 9.89
C THR A 4 1.71 -19.40 11.22
N LYS A 5 1.68 -18.07 11.21
CA LYS A 5 1.49 -17.24 12.42
C LYS A 5 0.93 -15.87 12.06
N VAL A 6 0.15 -15.29 12.97
CA VAL A 6 -0.40 -13.93 12.86
C VAL A 6 0.11 -13.10 14.02
N TYR A 7 0.63 -11.92 13.73
CA TYR A 7 1.10 -10.96 14.72
C TYR A 7 0.15 -9.77 14.77
N PRO A 8 -0.19 -9.25 15.96
CA PRO A 8 -0.82 -7.94 16.06
C PRO A 8 0.18 -6.90 15.55
N LEU A 9 -0.25 -5.98 14.70
CA LEU A 9 0.59 -4.92 14.17
C LEU A 9 -0.22 -3.63 14.05
N ASP A 10 0.28 -2.55 14.63
CA ASP A 10 -0.11 -1.20 14.27
C ASP A 10 1.08 -0.47 13.64
N ALA A 11 1.05 -0.34 12.32
CA ALA A 11 2.15 0.18 11.52
C ALA A 11 2.30 1.71 11.60
N VAL A 12 1.52 2.39 12.45
CA VAL A 12 1.66 3.82 12.73
C VAL A 12 2.75 4.09 13.77
N PHE A 13 3.11 3.10 14.59
CA PHE A 13 4.03 3.28 15.70
C PHE A 13 5.27 2.38 15.56
N ASP A 14 6.45 3.00 15.52
CA ASP A 14 7.73 2.30 15.42
C ASP A 14 8.06 1.58 16.73
N SER A 15 7.85 2.27 17.85
CA SER A 15 8.10 1.78 19.21
C SER A 15 6.99 2.18 20.19
N LEU A 16 6.96 1.56 21.37
CA LEU A 16 5.98 1.88 22.42
C LEU A 16 6.15 3.29 23.01
N GLU A 17 7.34 3.89 22.85
CA GLU A 17 7.64 5.25 23.29
C GLU A 17 6.91 6.29 22.42
N ASP A 18 6.64 5.96 21.16
CA ASP A 18 5.92 6.82 20.20
C ASP A 18 4.41 6.81 20.40
N VAL A 19 3.90 5.90 21.23
CA VAL A 19 2.47 5.68 21.40
C VAL A 19 1.90 6.62 22.47
N PRO A 20 0.90 7.46 22.12
CA PRO A 20 0.19 8.27 23.11
C PRO A 20 -0.48 7.40 24.19
N GLU A 21 -0.54 7.89 25.43
CA GLU A 21 -1.10 7.13 26.57
C GLU A 21 -2.57 6.75 26.37
N ASP A 22 -3.38 7.62 25.74
CA ASP A 22 -4.77 7.32 25.40
C ASP A 22 -4.90 6.21 24.36
N VAL A 23 -3.93 6.10 23.45
CA VAL A 23 -3.83 5.00 22.47
C VAL A 23 -3.42 3.71 23.18
N LYS A 24 -2.42 3.74 24.09
CA LYS A 24 -2.02 2.56 24.89
C LYS A 24 -3.18 2.01 25.72
N ALA A 25 -4.00 2.89 26.30
CA ALA A 25 -5.17 2.53 27.10
C ALA A 25 -6.38 2.10 26.26
N ASN A 26 -6.31 2.19 24.93
CA ASN A 26 -7.42 1.84 24.05
C ASN A 26 -7.71 0.33 24.11
N LYS A 27 -8.99 -0.03 24.26
CA LYS A 27 -9.45 -1.42 24.27
C LYS A 27 -9.05 -2.23 23.04
N ARG A 28 -8.75 -1.57 21.90
CA ARG A 28 -8.21 -2.21 20.70
C ARG A 28 -6.90 -2.97 20.97
N TYR A 29 -6.07 -2.50 21.88
CA TYR A 29 -4.81 -3.16 22.25
C TYR A 29 -4.96 -4.06 23.48
N ALA A 30 -6.12 -4.09 24.12
CA ALA A 30 -6.35 -4.95 25.28
C ALA A 30 -6.17 -6.42 24.88
N GLY A 31 -5.28 -7.13 25.58
CA GLY A 31 -4.96 -8.53 25.29
C GLY A 31 -3.96 -8.75 24.14
N SER A 32 -3.49 -7.68 23.50
CA SER A 32 -2.38 -7.73 22.53
C SER A 32 -1.09 -7.23 23.16
N SER A 33 0.03 -7.87 22.81
CA SER A 33 1.37 -7.42 23.16
C SER A 33 2.24 -7.46 21.91
N LYS A 34 3.38 -6.73 21.93
CA LYS A 34 4.36 -6.72 20.84
C LYS A 34 3.77 -6.35 19.48
N TRP A 35 3.12 -5.19 19.41
CA TRP A 35 2.34 -4.78 18.23
C TRP A 35 2.91 -3.57 17.50
N THR A 36 3.94 -2.93 18.04
CA THR A 36 4.69 -1.87 17.33
C THR A 36 5.59 -2.50 16.26
N VAL A 37 5.98 -1.72 15.25
CA VAL A 37 6.75 -2.23 14.10
C VAL A 37 8.04 -2.92 14.56
N LYS A 38 8.77 -2.31 15.49
CA LYS A 38 10.01 -2.86 16.04
C LYS A 38 9.78 -4.19 16.77
N GLU A 39 8.80 -4.25 17.66
CA GLU A 39 8.51 -5.46 18.44
C GLU A 39 8.07 -6.63 17.55
N VAL A 40 7.30 -6.34 16.49
CA VAL A 40 6.88 -7.37 15.53
C VAL A 40 8.09 -7.88 14.74
N ALA A 41 8.97 -7.00 14.25
CA ALA A 41 10.20 -7.41 13.55
C ALA A 41 11.10 -8.27 14.44
N GLU A 42 11.28 -7.90 15.70
CA GLU A 42 12.02 -8.70 16.71
C GLU A 42 11.36 -10.05 16.96
N THR A 43 10.03 -10.10 17.05
CA THR A 43 9.31 -11.36 17.28
C THR A 43 9.39 -12.29 16.07
N VAL A 44 9.29 -11.76 14.84
CA VAL A 44 9.48 -12.55 13.61
C VAL A 44 10.91 -13.10 13.55
N LYS A 45 11.90 -12.30 13.94
CA LYS A 45 13.29 -12.76 14.05
C LYS A 45 13.44 -13.90 15.05
N ASP A 46 12.83 -13.80 16.22
CA ASP A 46 12.90 -14.83 17.26
C ASP A 46 12.22 -16.13 16.80
N ASP A 47 11.09 -16.02 16.10
CA ASP A 47 10.30 -17.17 15.64
C ASP A 47 10.90 -17.86 14.41
N PHE A 48 11.45 -17.11 13.46
CA PHE A 48 11.82 -17.60 12.12
C PHE A 48 13.24 -17.27 11.66
N GLY A 49 13.96 -16.40 12.37
CA GLY A 49 15.32 -15.97 12.04
C GLY A 49 15.37 -14.92 10.93
N SER A 50 14.95 -15.27 9.71
CA SER A 50 14.95 -14.37 8.55
C SER A 50 13.71 -14.52 7.68
N ILE A 51 13.52 -13.55 6.79
CA ILE A 51 12.44 -13.53 5.78
C ILE A 51 13.01 -13.20 4.40
N ASP A 52 12.33 -13.63 3.34
CA ASP A 52 12.71 -13.29 1.96
C ASP A 52 11.87 -12.13 1.39
N ILE A 53 10.63 -11.99 1.86
CA ILE A 53 9.62 -11.14 1.24
C ILE A 53 8.92 -10.29 2.30
N LEU A 54 8.80 -8.99 2.04
CA LEU A 54 7.97 -8.07 2.81
C LEU A 54 6.85 -7.49 1.94
N VAL A 55 5.59 -7.78 2.27
CA VAL A 55 4.41 -7.24 1.55
C VAL A 55 3.75 -6.17 2.39
N HIS A 56 3.72 -4.93 1.89
CA HIS A 56 2.96 -3.82 2.47
C HIS A 56 1.62 -3.66 1.76
N SER A 57 0.56 -4.13 2.42
CA SER A 57 -0.82 -4.08 1.90
C SER A 57 -1.75 -3.40 2.91
N LEU A 58 -1.36 -2.22 3.39
CA LEU A 58 -2.13 -1.44 4.35
C LEU A 58 -2.22 0.04 3.92
N ALA A 59 -3.30 0.68 4.35
CA ALA A 59 -3.52 2.11 4.21
C ALA A 59 -4.58 2.54 5.21
N ASN A 60 -4.49 3.78 5.68
CA ASN A 60 -5.53 4.41 6.49
C ASN A 60 -5.52 5.92 6.25
N GLY A 61 -6.70 6.53 6.22
CA GLY A 61 -6.89 7.95 6.00
C GLY A 61 -8.18 8.40 6.67
N PRO A 62 -8.14 9.06 7.84
CA PRO A 62 -9.33 9.33 8.64
C PRO A 62 -10.31 10.30 7.97
N GLU A 63 -9.83 11.14 7.05
CA GLU A 63 -10.62 12.14 6.33
C GLU A 63 -10.73 11.84 4.83
N VAL A 64 -10.57 10.58 4.40
CA VAL A 64 -10.47 10.19 2.97
C VAL A 64 -11.62 10.70 2.10
N THR A 65 -12.82 10.90 2.66
CA THR A 65 -13.98 11.41 1.94
C THR A 65 -14.01 12.93 1.80
N LYS A 66 -13.15 13.68 2.52
CA LYS A 66 -13.10 15.14 2.44
C LYS A 66 -12.26 15.61 1.25
N PRO A 67 -12.69 16.65 0.52
CA PRO A 67 -11.83 17.34 -0.44
C PRO A 67 -10.54 17.85 0.23
N LEU A 68 -9.46 17.96 -0.54
CA LEU A 68 -8.16 18.39 -0.01
C LEU A 68 -8.22 19.81 0.60
N LEU A 69 -9.06 20.69 0.06
CA LEU A 69 -9.28 22.06 0.56
C LEU A 69 -9.95 22.11 1.95
N GLU A 70 -10.60 21.03 2.37
CA GLU A 70 -11.29 20.91 3.67
C GLU A 70 -10.57 19.94 4.62
N THR A 71 -9.50 19.31 4.14
CA THR A 71 -8.74 18.32 4.91
C THR A 71 -7.95 19.04 6.00
N SER A 72 -8.11 18.58 7.24
CA SER A 72 -7.33 19.13 8.35
C SER A 72 -5.86 18.72 8.24
N ARG A 73 -4.96 19.52 8.82
CA ARG A 73 -3.52 19.17 8.87
C ARG A 73 -3.29 17.82 9.55
N SER A 74 -3.98 17.55 10.66
CA SER A 74 -3.85 16.28 11.38
C SER A 74 -4.38 15.10 10.58
N GLY A 75 -5.52 15.26 9.89
CA GLY A 75 -6.07 14.23 9.00
C GLY A 75 -5.14 13.88 7.85
N TYR A 76 -4.56 14.91 7.19
CA TYR A 76 -3.57 14.73 6.13
C TYR A 76 -2.32 13.99 6.63
N LEU A 77 -1.75 14.44 7.75
CA LEU A 77 -0.54 13.82 8.31
C LEU A 77 -0.79 12.39 8.79
N ALA A 78 -1.97 12.11 9.33
CA ALA A 78 -2.37 10.74 9.68
C ALA A 78 -2.45 9.83 8.45
N ALA A 79 -2.97 10.34 7.32
CA ALA A 79 -3.01 9.58 6.07
C ALA A 79 -1.59 9.26 5.55
N VAL A 80 -0.69 10.24 5.53
CA VAL A 80 0.71 10.06 5.10
C VAL A 80 1.47 9.13 6.03
N SER A 81 1.31 9.28 7.35
CA SER A 81 1.95 8.41 8.36
C SER A 81 1.55 6.95 8.16
N ALA A 82 0.24 6.66 8.10
CA ALA A 82 -0.24 5.30 8.01
C ALA A 82 -0.08 4.68 6.60
N SER A 83 -0.12 5.47 5.52
CA SER A 83 -0.20 4.95 4.15
C SER A 83 1.07 5.11 3.32
N SER A 84 2.07 5.84 3.82
CA SER A 84 3.38 6.03 3.18
C SER A 84 4.51 5.69 4.14
N TYR A 85 4.62 6.43 5.26
CA TYR A 85 5.75 6.27 6.19
C TYR A 85 5.79 4.88 6.83
N SER A 86 4.64 4.26 7.05
CA SER A 86 4.55 2.88 7.52
C SER A 86 5.32 1.88 6.65
N PHE A 87 5.44 2.12 5.33
CA PHE A 87 6.27 1.28 4.45
C PHE A 87 7.77 1.48 4.70
N ILE A 88 8.19 2.74 4.89
CA ILE A 88 9.57 3.08 5.27
C ILE A 88 9.92 2.39 6.59
N SER A 89 9.07 2.57 7.61
CA SER A 89 9.28 1.99 8.94
C SER A 89 9.36 0.47 8.91
N LEU A 90 8.41 -0.19 8.25
CA LEU A 90 8.42 -1.65 8.10
C LEU A 90 9.70 -2.11 7.41
N LEU A 91 10.06 -1.53 6.27
CA LEU A 91 11.28 -1.93 5.56
C LEU A 91 12.52 -1.68 6.42
N GLN A 92 12.62 -0.55 7.10
CA GLN A 92 13.75 -0.23 7.99
C GLN A 92 13.95 -1.28 9.09
N HIS A 93 12.87 -1.70 9.75
CA HIS A 93 12.93 -2.64 10.88
C HIS A 93 13.09 -4.10 10.45
N PHE A 94 12.56 -4.48 9.29
CA PHE A 94 12.68 -5.84 8.76
C PHE A 94 13.97 -6.04 7.94
N LEU A 95 14.56 -4.99 7.36
CA LEU A 95 15.77 -5.11 6.53
C LEU A 95 16.92 -5.90 7.18
N PRO A 96 17.22 -5.76 8.49
CA PRO A 96 18.27 -6.55 9.15
C PRO A 96 18.03 -8.08 9.15
N ILE A 97 16.80 -8.53 8.92
CA ILE A 97 16.40 -9.93 8.86
C ILE A 97 15.91 -10.35 7.47
N MET A 98 16.05 -9.49 6.45
CA MET A 98 15.76 -9.87 5.07
C MET A 98 16.97 -10.54 4.43
N ASN A 99 16.76 -11.71 3.82
CA ASN A 99 17.82 -12.42 3.09
C ASN A 99 18.22 -11.62 1.83
N PRO A 100 19.53 -11.49 1.52
CA PRO A 100 19.97 -10.85 0.29
C PRO A 100 19.38 -11.53 -0.97
N GLY A 101 18.90 -10.73 -1.92
CA GLY A 101 18.11 -11.22 -3.06
C GLY A 101 16.61 -11.23 -2.83
N GLY A 102 16.16 -10.97 -1.59
CA GLY A 102 14.78 -10.76 -1.23
C GLY A 102 14.15 -9.51 -1.86
N ALA A 103 12.86 -9.31 -1.57
CA ALA A 103 12.09 -8.21 -2.16
C ALA A 103 11.02 -7.67 -1.23
N SER A 104 10.73 -6.38 -1.35
CA SER A 104 9.54 -5.76 -0.79
C SER A 104 8.62 -5.22 -1.88
N ILE A 105 7.32 -5.28 -1.61
CA ILE A 105 6.27 -4.82 -2.51
C ILE A 105 5.22 -4.04 -1.73
N SER A 106 4.78 -2.91 -2.25
CA SER A 106 3.65 -2.14 -1.71
C SER A 106 2.51 -2.03 -2.74
N LEU A 107 1.34 -1.56 -2.30
CA LEU A 107 0.22 -1.23 -3.19
C LEU A 107 -0.03 0.28 -3.22
N THR A 108 -0.03 0.85 -4.41
CA THR A 108 -0.41 2.24 -4.71
C THR A 108 -1.68 2.31 -5.56
N TYR A 109 -2.11 3.52 -5.92
CA TYR A 109 -3.29 3.77 -6.74
C TYR A 109 -3.10 5.04 -7.56
N ILE A 110 -3.66 5.06 -8.79
CA ILE A 110 -3.50 6.11 -9.81
C ILE A 110 -3.82 7.55 -9.33
N ALA A 111 -4.50 7.71 -8.19
CA ALA A 111 -4.72 9.03 -7.57
C ALA A 111 -3.42 9.76 -7.16
N SER A 112 -2.28 9.05 -7.13
CA SER A 112 -0.94 9.63 -6.99
C SER A 112 -0.51 10.45 -8.20
N GLU A 113 -1.00 10.10 -9.40
CA GLU A 113 -0.54 10.64 -10.67
C GLU A 113 -1.62 11.47 -11.39
N ARG A 114 -2.89 11.15 -11.12
CA ARG A 114 -4.05 11.82 -11.72
C ARG A 114 -5.06 12.20 -10.65
N THR A 115 -5.83 13.25 -10.91
CA THR A 115 -6.91 13.64 -10.01
C THR A 115 -8.06 12.62 -10.07
N ILE A 116 -8.33 11.95 -8.95
CA ILE A 116 -9.50 11.09 -8.76
C ILE A 116 -10.43 11.75 -7.72
N PRO A 117 -11.54 12.38 -8.15
CA PRO A 117 -12.52 12.94 -7.22
C PRO A 117 -13.03 11.89 -6.21
N GLY A 118 -13.18 12.29 -4.95
CA GLY A 118 -13.55 11.39 -3.85
C GLY A 118 -12.39 10.62 -3.21
N TYR A 119 -11.18 10.67 -3.78
CA TYR A 119 -9.96 10.12 -3.16
C TYR A 119 -9.18 11.21 -2.41
N GLY A 120 -9.82 11.77 -1.38
CA GLY A 120 -9.38 12.96 -0.66
C GLY A 120 -8.62 12.67 0.64
N GLY A 121 -8.72 13.57 1.63
CA GLY A 121 -8.14 13.40 2.96
C GLY A 121 -6.61 13.26 3.01
N GLY A 122 -5.91 13.62 1.93
CA GLY A 122 -4.47 13.41 1.77
C GLY A 122 -4.07 12.01 1.25
N MET A 123 -5.01 11.12 0.94
CA MET A 123 -4.69 9.78 0.44
C MET A 123 -3.99 9.80 -0.93
N SER A 124 -4.39 10.68 -1.84
CA SER A 124 -3.68 10.89 -3.12
C SER A 124 -2.22 11.29 -2.89
N SER A 125 -1.99 12.23 -1.97
CA SER A 125 -0.65 12.67 -1.58
C SER A 125 0.16 11.56 -0.91
N ALA A 126 -0.47 10.75 -0.06
CA ALA A 126 0.17 9.59 0.56
C ALA A 126 0.61 8.55 -0.47
N LYS A 127 -0.21 8.28 -1.50
CA LYS A 127 0.17 7.36 -2.59
C LYS A 127 1.29 7.92 -3.46
N ALA A 128 1.27 9.23 -3.76
CA ALA A 128 2.38 9.87 -4.45
C ALA A 128 3.70 9.81 -3.64
N ALA A 129 3.64 10.02 -2.32
CA ALA A 129 4.79 9.85 -1.43
C ALA A 129 5.30 8.40 -1.44
N LEU A 130 4.41 7.42 -1.29
CA LEU A 130 4.74 5.99 -1.32
C LEU A 130 5.48 5.58 -2.61
N GLU A 131 5.04 6.08 -3.77
CA GLU A 131 5.72 5.82 -5.05
C GLU A 131 7.08 6.49 -5.15
N SER A 132 7.22 7.70 -4.60
CA SER A 132 8.52 8.35 -4.48
C SER A 132 9.47 7.57 -3.58
N ASP A 133 8.99 7.17 -2.41
CA ASP A 133 9.77 6.43 -1.42
C ASP A 133 10.16 5.05 -1.96
N THR A 134 9.30 4.42 -2.77
CA THR A 134 9.64 3.17 -3.48
C THR A 134 10.92 3.29 -4.29
N ARG A 135 11.13 4.41 -5.00
CA ARG A 135 12.35 4.65 -5.80
C ARG A 135 13.59 4.88 -4.92
N VAL A 136 13.42 5.65 -3.85
CA VAL A 136 14.51 5.95 -2.91
C VAL A 136 14.93 4.70 -2.15
N LEU A 137 13.97 3.96 -1.58
CA LEU A 137 14.21 2.71 -0.87
C LEU A 137 14.78 1.62 -1.77
N ALA A 138 14.40 1.57 -3.05
CA ALA A 138 15.02 0.66 -4.02
C ALA A 138 16.53 0.90 -4.15
N PHE A 139 16.96 2.15 -4.14
CA PHE A 139 18.37 2.50 -4.14
C PHE A 139 19.04 2.13 -2.81
N GLU A 140 18.47 2.55 -1.68
CA GLU A 140 19.08 2.37 -0.36
C GLU A 140 19.11 0.90 0.07
N ALA A 141 17.97 0.21 0.05
CA ALA A 141 17.85 -1.20 0.41
C ALA A 141 18.54 -2.11 -0.61
N GLY A 142 18.58 -1.71 -1.88
CA GLY A 142 19.34 -2.40 -2.92
C GLY A 142 20.85 -2.37 -2.64
N ARG A 143 21.41 -1.21 -2.28
CA ARG A 143 22.84 -1.06 -1.97
C ARG A 143 23.23 -1.68 -0.64
N LYS A 144 22.36 -1.58 0.38
CA LYS A 144 22.64 -2.05 1.74
C LYS A 144 22.38 -3.55 1.93
N GLY A 145 21.24 -4.05 1.44
CA GLY A 145 20.75 -5.40 1.71
C GLY A 145 20.57 -6.28 0.47
N LYS A 146 20.83 -5.78 -0.74
CA LYS A 146 20.50 -6.45 -2.01
C LYS A 146 19.00 -6.79 -2.10
N ILE A 147 18.16 -5.88 -1.61
CA ILE A 147 16.70 -6.03 -1.61
C ILE A 147 16.11 -5.20 -2.74
N ARG A 148 15.20 -5.81 -3.51
CA ARG A 148 14.41 -5.09 -4.52
C ARG A 148 13.18 -4.49 -3.88
N VAL A 149 12.77 -3.31 -4.33
CA VAL A 149 11.61 -2.59 -3.78
C VAL A 149 10.76 -2.12 -4.94
N ASN A 150 9.51 -2.57 -5.02
CA ASN A 150 8.59 -2.15 -6.08
C ASN A 150 7.22 -1.79 -5.49
N THR A 151 6.33 -1.24 -6.31
CA THR A 151 4.94 -1.01 -5.95
C THR A 151 4.01 -1.38 -7.11
N ILE A 152 2.81 -1.86 -6.79
CA ILE A 152 1.75 -2.13 -7.78
C ILE A 152 0.70 -1.03 -7.70
N SER A 153 0.46 -0.34 -8.82
CA SER A 153 -0.69 0.53 -8.98
C SER A 153 -1.87 -0.32 -9.44
N ALA A 154 -2.69 -0.74 -8.48
CA ALA A 154 -3.81 -1.63 -8.75
C ALA A 154 -5.06 -0.84 -9.20
N GLY A 155 -5.88 -1.45 -10.05
CA GLY A 155 -7.22 -0.95 -10.35
C GLY A 155 -8.17 -1.08 -9.16
N PRO A 156 -9.40 -0.53 -9.27
CA PRO A 156 -10.38 -0.58 -8.20
C PRO A 156 -10.82 -2.03 -7.90
N LEU A 157 -10.72 -2.42 -6.62
CA LEU A 157 -11.15 -3.73 -6.11
C LEU A 157 -12.04 -3.52 -4.87
N GLY A 158 -13.13 -4.27 -4.77
CA GLY A 158 -14.15 -4.18 -3.70
C GLY A 158 -13.71 -4.68 -2.32
N SER A 159 -12.56 -4.22 -1.80
CA SER A 159 -12.09 -4.54 -0.44
C SER A 159 -12.89 -3.80 0.65
N ARG A 160 -12.77 -4.24 1.92
CA ARG A 160 -13.42 -3.57 3.07
C ARG A 160 -13.00 -2.10 3.20
N ALA A 161 -11.72 -1.79 2.99
CA ALA A 161 -11.20 -0.42 3.04
C ALA A 161 -11.77 0.42 1.89
N ALA A 162 -11.89 -0.15 0.69
CA ALA A 162 -12.44 0.56 -0.45
C ALA A 162 -13.94 0.85 -0.31
N LYS A 163 -14.71 -0.09 0.28
CA LYS A 163 -16.14 0.12 0.59
C LYS A 163 -16.39 1.24 1.59
N ALA A 164 -15.45 1.50 2.51
CA ALA A 164 -15.56 2.60 3.47
C ALA A 164 -15.53 4.01 2.82
N ILE A 165 -15.05 4.10 1.58
CA ILE A 165 -14.99 5.36 0.81
C ILE A 165 -16.35 5.66 0.15
N GLY A 166 -17.25 4.68 0.03
CA GLY A 166 -18.62 4.84 -0.49
C GLY A 166 -18.73 5.12 -2.01
N PHE A 167 -17.60 5.09 -2.73
CA PHE A 167 -17.52 5.36 -4.18
C PHE A 167 -16.88 4.20 -4.97
N ILE A 168 -16.44 3.13 -4.31
CA ILE A 168 -15.68 2.06 -4.99
C ILE A 168 -16.51 1.33 -6.05
N GLU A 169 -17.81 1.10 -5.80
CA GLU A 169 -18.68 0.42 -6.76
C GLU A 169 -18.77 1.18 -8.09
N LYS A 170 -18.87 2.52 -8.03
CA LYS A 170 -18.86 3.37 -9.23
C LYS A 170 -17.51 3.35 -9.94
N MET A 171 -16.41 3.24 -9.21
CA MET A 171 -15.09 3.12 -9.82
C MET A 171 -14.87 1.76 -10.48
N ILE A 172 -15.42 0.68 -9.90
CA ILE A 172 -15.40 -0.66 -10.51
C ILE A 172 -16.18 -0.61 -11.84
N GLU A 173 -17.39 -0.06 -11.83
CA GLU A 173 -18.21 0.11 -13.04
C GLU A 173 -17.51 0.99 -14.09
N TYR A 174 -17.00 2.16 -13.68
CA TYR A 174 -16.24 3.05 -14.56
C TYR A 174 -15.04 2.33 -15.20
N SER A 175 -14.28 1.56 -14.41
CA SER A 175 -13.15 0.78 -14.91
C SER A 175 -13.60 -0.30 -15.89
N TYR A 176 -14.69 -1.01 -15.59
CA TYR A 176 -15.21 -2.07 -16.46
C TYR A 176 -15.58 -1.53 -17.85
N VAL A 177 -16.23 -0.37 -17.89
CA VAL A 177 -16.69 0.26 -19.13
C VAL A 177 -15.52 0.88 -19.91
N ASN A 178 -14.57 1.52 -19.21
CA ASN A 178 -13.60 2.41 -19.85
C ASN A 178 -12.19 1.84 -20.00
N ALA A 179 -11.84 0.71 -19.36
CA ALA A 179 -10.52 0.11 -19.51
C ALA A 179 -10.35 -0.61 -20.87
N PRO A 180 -9.11 -0.71 -21.41
CA PRO A 180 -8.80 -1.52 -22.58
C PRO A 180 -9.25 -2.98 -22.44
N LEU A 181 -9.04 -3.59 -21.27
CA LEU A 181 -9.58 -4.91 -20.95
C LEU A 181 -10.91 -4.73 -20.20
N GLN A 182 -12.04 -4.87 -20.92
CA GLN A 182 -13.39 -4.75 -20.35
C GLN A 182 -13.77 -5.97 -19.51
N LYS A 183 -13.24 -6.04 -18.29
CA LYS A 183 -13.50 -7.10 -17.32
C LYS A 183 -13.33 -6.58 -15.89
N GLU A 184 -13.83 -7.34 -14.92
CA GLU A 184 -13.50 -7.12 -13.52
C GLU A 184 -12.03 -7.44 -13.25
N LEU A 185 -11.39 -6.66 -12.38
CA LEU A 185 -10.07 -6.96 -11.84
C LEU A 185 -10.21 -7.91 -10.64
N LEU A 186 -9.50 -9.03 -10.68
CA LEU A 186 -9.52 -10.01 -9.58
C LEU A 186 -8.32 -9.79 -8.65
N ALA A 187 -8.52 -10.05 -7.36
CA ALA A 187 -7.44 -10.02 -6.37
C ALA A 187 -6.28 -10.98 -6.73
N GLU A 188 -6.61 -12.10 -7.38
CA GLU A 188 -5.64 -13.08 -7.86
C GLU A 188 -4.71 -12.50 -8.95
N GLU A 189 -5.19 -11.59 -9.79
CA GLU A 189 -4.35 -10.97 -10.83
C GLU A 189 -3.31 -10.02 -10.21
N VAL A 190 -3.72 -9.25 -9.19
CA VAL A 190 -2.80 -8.45 -8.38
C VAL A 190 -1.83 -9.34 -7.61
N GLY A 191 -2.33 -10.45 -7.04
CA GLY A 191 -1.51 -11.45 -6.34
C GLY A 191 -0.46 -12.12 -7.23
N ASN A 192 -0.83 -12.48 -8.47
CA ASN A 192 0.08 -13.07 -9.45
C ASN A 192 1.17 -12.08 -9.87
N ALA A 193 0.81 -10.82 -10.10
CA ALA A 193 1.79 -9.76 -10.36
C ALA A 193 2.74 -9.54 -9.17
N ALA A 194 2.20 -9.51 -7.94
CA ALA A 194 3.00 -9.41 -6.73
C ALA A 194 3.97 -10.60 -6.59
N ALA A 195 3.48 -11.82 -6.78
CA ALA A 195 4.29 -13.05 -6.74
C ALA A 195 5.44 -13.01 -7.76
N PHE A 196 5.16 -12.59 -9.00
CA PHE A 196 6.20 -12.38 -10.00
C PHE A 196 7.24 -11.35 -9.52
N LEU A 197 6.78 -10.17 -9.08
CA LEU A 197 7.66 -9.06 -8.68
C LEU A 197 8.52 -9.37 -7.46
N VAL A 198 8.08 -10.23 -6.54
CA VAL A 198 8.90 -10.64 -5.38
C VAL A 198 9.76 -11.87 -5.65
N SER A 199 9.51 -12.61 -6.73
CA SER A 199 10.30 -13.78 -7.12
C SER A 199 11.64 -13.43 -7.79
N PRO A 200 12.56 -14.41 -7.93
CA PRO A 200 13.80 -14.23 -8.71
C PRO A 200 13.59 -13.91 -10.21
N LEU A 201 12.40 -14.18 -10.77
CA LEU A 201 12.08 -13.84 -12.17
C LEU A 201 12.12 -12.33 -12.42
N ALA A 202 11.87 -11.53 -11.37
CA ALA A 202 11.94 -10.07 -11.41
C ALA A 202 13.28 -9.52 -10.88
N SER A 203 14.37 -10.32 -10.92
CA SER A 203 15.68 -9.95 -10.36
C SER A 203 16.28 -8.64 -10.92
N ALA A 204 15.86 -8.21 -12.11
CA ALA A 204 16.27 -6.95 -12.73
C ALA A 204 15.25 -5.81 -12.58
N ILE A 205 14.18 -5.98 -11.79
CA ILE A 205 13.09 -5.02 -11.62
C ILE A 205 13.11 -4.50 -10.17
N THR A 206 13.45 -3.21 -10.00
CA THR A 206 13.41 -2.50 -8.71
C THR A 206 13.09 -1.02 -8.95
N GLY A 207 12.55 -0.34 -7.95
CA GLY A 207 12.12 1.06 -8.01
C GLY A 207 10.95 1.32 -8.96
N SER A 208 10.21 0.28 -9.35
CA SER A 208 9.18 0.36 -10.39
C SER A 208 7.78 0.46 -9.80
N THR A 209 6.94 1.28 -10.43
CA THR A 209 5.48 1.24 -10.29
C THR A 209 4.92 0.41 -11.45
N VAL A 210 4.27 -0.72 -11.13
CA VAL A 210 3.67 -1.61 -12.14
C VAL A 210 2.15 -1.51 -12.09
N TYR A 211 1.51 -1.18 -13.20
CA TYR A 211 0.06 -1.07 -13.27
C TYR A 211 -0.58 -2.45 -13.46
N VAL A 212 -1.55 -2.75 -12.62
CA VAL A 212 -2.40 -3.95 -12.69
C VAL A 212 -3.85 -3.51 -12.54
N ASP A 213 -4.35 -2.90 -13.61
CA ASP A 213 -5.59 -2.11 -13.61
C ASP A 213 -6.40 -2.26 -14.92
N ASN A 214 -6.25 -3.39 -15.60
CA ASN A 214 -6.85 -3.65 -16.91
C ASN A 214 -6.46 -2.64 -18.01
N GLY A 215 -5.40 -1.85 -17.79
CA GLY A 215 -4.89 -0.83 -18.71
C GLY A 215 -5.59 0.53 -18.58
N LEU A 216 -6.44 0.73 -17.56
CA LEU A 216 -7.22 1.95 -17.40
C LEU A 216 -6.33 3.21 -17.36
N ASN A 217 -5.16 3.14 -16.71
CA ASN A 217 -4.19 4.25 -16.61
C ASN A 217 -3.75 4.83 -17.97
N THR A 218 -3.82 4.02 -19.04
CA THR A 218 -3.42 4.44 -20.40
C THR A 218 -4.50 5.25 -21.11
N MET A 219 -5.74 5.16 -20.65
CA MET A 219 -6.88 5.85 -21.25
C MET A 219 -6.85 7.34 -20.92
N ALA A 220 -7.10 8.17 -21.93
CA ALA A 220 -7.18 9.63 -21.80
C ALA A 220 -8.60 10.18 -21.96
N LEU A 221 -9.51 9.38 -22.53
CA LEU A 221 -10.90 9.73 -22.80
C LEU A 221 -11.79 8.55 -22.39
N ALA A 222 -12.87 8.85 -21.67
CA ALA A 222 -13.88 7.86 -21.32
C ALA A 222 -14.71 7.50 -22.56
N VAL A 223 -14.81 6.21 -22.88
CA VAL A 223 -15.51 5.73 -24.08
C VAL A 223 -17.03 5.85 -23.94
N ASP A 224 -17.53 5.92 -22.71
CA ASP A 224 -18.94 6.12 -22.37
C ASP A 224 -19.35 7.60 -22.29
N SER A 225 -18.44 8.53 -22.65
CA SER A 225 -18.78 9.95 -22.64
C SER A 225 -19.96 10.21 -23.59
N PRO A 226 -21.05 10.85 -23.11
CA PRO A 226 -22.20 11.16 -23.95
C PRO A 226 -21.84 12.12 -25.10
N THR A 227 -20.72 12.84 -25.00
CA THR A 227 -20.22 13.70 -26.09
C THR A 227 -19.71 12.90 -27.29
N LEU A 228 -19.49 11.60 -27.15
CA LEU A 228 -19.12 10.68 -28.25
C LEU A 228 -20.33 9.97 -28.85
N SER A 229 -21.48 10.03 -28.18
CA SER A 229 -22.75 9.48 -28.67
C SER A 229 -23.38 10.49 -29.63
N THR A 230 -22.91 10.50 -30.87
CA THR A 230 -23.55 11.21 -31.99
C THR A 230 -24.82 10.51 -32.45
#